data_AF-A0A957ZKE8-F1
#
_entry.id   AF-A0A957ZKE8-F1
#
_cell.length_a   1.000
_cell.length_b   1.000
_cell.length_c   1.000
_cell.angle_alpha   90.00
_cell.angle_beta   90.00
_cell.angle_gamma   90.00
#
_symmetry.space_group_name_H-M   'P 1'
#
loop_
_entity.id
_entity.type
_entity.pdbx_description
1 polymer ?
#
loop_
_entity_poly.entity_id
_entity_poly.type
_entity_poly.pdbx_seq_one_letter_code
_entity_poly.pdbx_strand_id
1 'polypeptide(L)'
;PFAQRFAKKITLGGTSVRAAIAMRTLGYTSALHLVTVNEHVRRLIPPDSPYVCSSAADTLYPHLIVQFDKGAHVRAGDIDITARRANRIIYHNDTDNITMRLNEEFARLITQAQALLISGFNAMQREDLLLDRLAAVRRMLAALPAGACVFFEDAAFYNPRFSTLIQQALADTITVYSLNEDELQAHAGRPVDVLDAAQVEAALASLHRLIPAPIL
;
A
#
# COMPACT_ATOMS: atom_id res chain seq x y z
N PRO A 1 -26.31 -13.60 13.84
CA PRO A 1 -25.01 -14.26 13.52
C PRO A 1 -23.87 -13.67 14.36
N PHE A 2 -22.80 -14.43 14.65
CA PHE A 2 -21.68 -13.99 15.53
C PHE A 2 -21.15 -12.60 15.20
N ALA A 3 -20.98 -12.28 13.92
CA ALA A 3 -20.48 -10.98 13.47
C ALA A 3 -21.37 -9.78 13.85
N GLN A 4 -22.67 -9.95 14.13
CA GLN A 4 -23.54 -8.84 14.56
C GLN A 4 -23.31 -8.41 16.02
N ARG A 5 -22.56 -9.21 16.79
CA ARG A 5 -22.26 -8.90 18.21
C ARG A 5 -21.20 -7.82 18.39
N PHE A 6 -20.55 -7.39 17.31
CA PHE A 6 -19.47 -6.42 17.33
C PHE A 6 -19.95 -5.08 16.78
N ALA A 7 -19.57 -3.99 17.44
CA ALA A 7 -19.65 -2.66 16.85
C ALA A 7 -18.68 -2.58 15.66
N LYS A 8 -19.15 -2.01 14.54
CA LYS A 8 -18.36 -1.92 13.31
C LYS A 8 -18.40 -0.50 12.78
N LYS A 9 -17.30 -0.08 12.19
CA LYS A 9 -17.21 1.15 11.40
C LYS A 9 -16.73 0.79 10.01
N ILE A 10 -17.41 1.31 8.99
CA ILE A 10 -16.97 1.21 7.61
C ILE A 10 -16.02 2.39 7.34
N THR A 11 -14.81 2.08 6.88
CA THR A 11 -13.78 3.06 6.54
C THR A 11 -13.15 2.69 5.20
N LEU A 12 -12.43 3.62 4.57
CA LEU A 12 -11.60 3.28 3.42
C LEU A 12 -10.20 2.84 3.86
N GLY A 13 -9.81 1.66 3.39
CA GLY A 13 -8.45 1.15 3.44
C GLY A 13 -7.71 1.43 2.13
N GLY A 14 -6.46 0.96 2.06
CA GLY A 14 -5.60 1.16 0.89
C GLY A 14 -4.75 2.42 1.00
N THR A 15 -3.46 2.28 0.71
CA THR A 15 -2.46 3.35 0.84
C THR A 15 -2.83 4.55 -0.03
N SER A 16 -3.20 4.34 -1.30
CA SER A 16 -3.52 5.40 -2.26
C SER A 16 -4.69 6.27 -1.82
N VAL A 17 -5.77 5.64 -1.36
CA VAL A 17 -6.98 6.34 -0.92
C VAL A 17 -6.73 7.12 0.38
N ARG A 18 -6.00 6.52 1.33
CA ARG A 18 -5.64 7.21 2.58
C ARG A 18 -4.70 8.39 2.31
N ALA A 19 -3.75 8.24 1.39
CA ALA A 19 -2.88 9.32 0.95
C ALA A 19 -3.69 10.46 0.32
N ALA A 20 -4.64 10.18 -0.56
CA ALA A 20 -5.51 11.21 -1.15
C ALA A 20 -6.34 11.97 -0.11
N ILE A 21 -6.86 11.28 0.92
CA ILE A 21 -7.57 11.92 2.04
C ILE A 21 -6.64 12.85 2.83
N ALA A 22 -5.40 12.42 3.09
CA ALA A 22 -4.40 13.25 3.76
C ALA A 22 -4.03 14.47 2.91
N MET A 23 -3.77 14.27 1.61
CA MET A 23 -3.44 15.35 0.67
C MET A 23 -4.57 16.36 0.52
N ARG A 24 -5.83 15.92 0.54
CA ARG A 24 -7.01 16.81 0.56
C ARG A 24 -6.99 17.72 1.77
N THR A 25 -6.60 17.21 2.94
CA THR A 25 -6.50 18.02 4.18
C THR A 25 -5.42 19.09 4.06
N LEU A 26 -4.40 18.85 3.24
CA LEU A 26 -3.33 19.80 2.91
C LEU A 26 -3.69 20.75 1.74
N GLY A 27 -4.92 20.67 1.21
CA GLY A 27 -5.38 21.52 0.11
C GLY A 27 -5.02 21.02 -1.30
N TYR A 28 -4.56 19.78 -1.44
CA TYR A 28 -4.24 19.19 -2.73
C TYR A 28 -5.29 18.18 -3.19
N THR A 29 -5.57 18.18 -4.49
CA THR A 29 -6.42 17.18 -5.14
C THR A 29 -5.55 16.06 -5.72
N SER A 30 -5.89 14.82 -5.41
CA SER A 30 -5.17 13.64 -5.93
C SER A 30 -6.02 12.87 -6.92
N ALA A 31 -5.46 12.54 -8.07
CA ALA A 31 -6.05 11.56 -8.97
C ALA A 31 -5.89 10.15 -8.38
N LEU A 32 -6.93 9.32 -8.49
CA LEU A 32 -6.94 7.97 -7.94
C LEU A 32 -7.04 6.90 -9.03
N HIS A 33 -6.24 5.84 -8.90
CA HIS A 33 -6.49 4.58 -9.55
C HIS A 33 -7.18 3.64 -8.55
N LEU A 34 -8.34 3.10 -8.93
CA LEU A 34 -9.11 2.17 -8.12
C LEU A 34 -9.25 0.83 -8.85
N VAL A 35 -8.91 -0.28 -8.20
CA VAL A 35 -9.12 -1.62 -8.78
C VAL A 35 -10.61 -1.98 -8.82
N THR A 36 -11.37 -1.49 -7.84
CA THR A 36 -12.82 -1.63 -7.74
C THR A 36 -13.43 -0.45 -7.00
N VAL A 37 -14.73 -0.25 -7.15
CA VAL A 37 -15.51 0.74 -6.41
C VAL A 37 -16.85 0.13 -5.98
N ASN A 38 -17.43 0.70 -4.94
CA ASN A 38 -18.82 0.49 -4.55
C ASN A 38 -19.39 1.78 -3.94
N GLU A 39 -20.62 1.74 -3.45
CA GLU A 39 -21.26 2.90 -2.82
C GLU A 39 -20.45 3.48 -1.63
N HIS A 40 -19.76 2.64 -0.85
CA HIS A 40 -18.95 3.10 0.27
C HIS A 40 -17.70 3.81 -0.21
N VAL A 41 -17.03 3.28 -1.25
CA VAL A 41 -15.88 3.94 -1.88
C VAL A 41 -16.28 5.31 -2.39
N ARG A 42 -17.32 5.40 -3.21
CA ARG A 42 -17.80 6.69 -3.77
C ARG A 42 -18.15 7.71 -2.70
N ARG A 43 -18.76 7.26 -1.59
CA ARG A 43 -19.14 8.14 -0.48
C ARG A 43 -17.95 8.65 0.34
N LEU A 44 -16.87 7.86 0.44
CA LEU A 44 -15.79 8.11 1.39
C LEU A 44 -14.50 8.64 0.76
N ILE A 45 -14.30 8.52 -0.56
CA ILE A 45 -13.17 9.16 -1.24
C ILE A 45 -13.35 10.69 -1.25
N PRO A 46 -12.26 11.48 -1.40
CA PRO A 46 -12.38 12.91 -1.65
C PRO A 46 -13.34 13.21 -2.83
N PRO A 47 -14.44 13.96 -2.65
CA PRO A 47 -15.42 14.18 -3.71
C PRO A 47 -14.90 14.93 -4.95
N ASP A 48 -13.76 15.62 -4.85
CA ASP A 48 -13.10 16.32 -5.96
C ASP A 48 -11.98 15.51 -6.62
N SER A 49 -11.64 14.32 -6.08
CA SER A 49 -10.61 13.46 -6.66
C SER A 49 -11.12 12.85 -7.96
N PRO A 50 -10.49 13.14 -9.12
CA PRO A 50 -10.75 12.39 -10.33
C PRO A 50 -10.23 10.97 -10.14
N TYR A 51 -10.93 9.98 -10.67
CA TYR A 51 -10.50 8.60 -10.58
C TYR A 51 -10.80 7.81 -11.85
N VAL A 52 -9.98 6.78 -12.09
CA VAL A 52 -10.35 5.68 -12.99
C VAL A 52 -10.58 4.42 -12.17
N CYS A 53 -11.47 3.56 -12.66
CA CYS A 53 -11.69 2.24 -12.09
C CYS A 53 -11.35 1.16 -13.11
N SER A 54 -10.69 0.08 -12.66
CA SER A 54 -10.42 -1.09 -13.50
C SER A 54 -11.58 -2.07 -13.60
N SER A 55 -12.52 -2.03 -12.65
CA SER A 55 -13.74 -2.83 -12.70
C SER A 55 -14.87 -2.07 -13.41
N ALA A 56 -15.56 -2.75 -14.32
CA ALA A 56 -16.75 -2.24 -15.00
C ALA A 56 -18.03 -2.36 -14.14
N ALA A 57 -17.98 -3.19 -13.09
CA ALA A 57 -19.08 -3.40 -12.16
C ALA A 57 -18.64 -3.22 -10.72
N ASP A 58 -19.56 -2.85 -9.85
CA ASP A 58 -19.28 -2.72 -8.43
C ASP A 58 -19.00 -4.09 -7.81
N THR A 59 -17.89 -4.19 -7.08
CA THR A 59 -17.59 -5.37 -6.26
C THR A 59 -17.39 -4.96 -4.80
N LEU A 60 -17.57 -5.91 -3.89
CA LEU A 60 -17.42 -5.70 -2.46
C LEU A 60 -16.60 -6.83 -1.86
N TYR A 61 -15.31 -6.57 -1.69
CA TYR A 61 -14.36 -7.44 -0.99
C TYR A 61 -13.87 -6.75 0.29
N PRO A 62 -14.65 -6.77 1.39
CA PRO A 62 -14.28 -6.03 2.60
C PRO A 62 -13.05 -6.66 3.26
N HIS A 63 -12.12 -5.82 3.67
CA HIS A 63 -11.00 -6.24 4.53
C HIS A 63 -11.46 -6.08 5.98
N LEU A 64 -11.47 -7.18 6.74
CA LEU A 64 -11.82 -7.16 8.15
C LEU A 64 -10.57 -6.80 8.97
N ILE A 65 -10.58 -5.60 9.54
CA ILE A 65 -9.54 -5.12 10.42
C ILE A 65 -9.99 -5.31 11.86
N VAL A 66 -9.30 -6.18 12.61
CA VAL A 66 -9.50 -6.38 14.05
C VAL A 66 -8.39 -5.63 14.78
N GLN A 67 -8.76 -4.54 15.45
CA GLN A 67 -7.83 -3.71 16.22
C GLN A 67 -7.87 -4.12 17.69
N PHE A 68 -6.70 -4.10 18.34
CA PHE A 68 -6.58 -4.38 19.77
C PHE A 68 -5.54 -3.46 20.41
N ASP A 69 -5.79 -3.09 21.65
CA ASP A 69 -4.89 -2.24 22.43
C ASP A 69 -3.80 -3.06 23.11
N LYS A 70 -2.76 -2.35 23.57
CA LYS A 70 -1.80 -2.92 24.52
C LYS A 70 -2.54 -3.37 25.78
N GLY A 71 -2.26 -4.58 26.24
CA GLY A 71 -2.90 -5.17 27.41
C GLY A 71 -4.23 -5.87 27.10
N ALA A 72 -4.70 -5.88 25.84
CA ALA A 72 -5.85 -6.70 25.47
C ALA A 72 -5.60 -8.17 25.82
N HIS A 73 -6.51 -8.75 26.61
CA HIS A 73 -6.40 -10.10 27.16
C HIS A 73 -7.47 -11.00 26.54
N VAL A 74 -7.06 -12.14 26.01
CA VAL A 74 -7.96 -13.15 25.47
C VAL A 74 -7.77 -14.43 26.27
N ARG A 75 -8.87 -14.90 26.88
CA ARG A 75 -8.94 -16.19 27.57
C ARG A 75 -10.03 -17.05 26.96
N ALA A 76 -9.66 -18.19 26.37
CA ALA A 76 -10.58 -19.14 25.77
C ALA A 76 -9.98 -20.54 25.73
N GLY A 77 -10.57 -21.50 26.46
CA GLY A 77 -10.02 -22.86 26.56
C GLY A 77 -8.62 -22.85 27.17
N ASP A 78 -7.64 -23.31 26.40
CA ASP A 78 -6.20 -23.34 26.72
C ASP A 78 -5.44 -22.07 26.26
N ILE A 79 -6.12 -21.11 25.63
CA ILE A 79 -5.55 -19.83 25.23
C ILE A 79 -5.67 -18.84 26.38
N ASP A 80 -4.54 -18.28 26.81
CA ASP A 80 -4.42 -17.15 27.75
C ASP A 80 -3.30 -16.23 27.26
N ILE A 81 -3.66 -15.15 26.55
CA ILE A 81 -2.69 -14.28 25.87
C ILE A 81 -2.97 -12.80 26.18
N THR A 82 -1.89 -12.03 26.34
CA THR A 82 -1.96 -10.56 26.52
C THR A 82 -1.13 -9.86 25.45
N ALA A 83 -1.72 -8.89 24.76
CA ALA A 83 -1.04 -8.09 23.75
C ALA A 83 0.01 -7.15 24.38
N ARG A 84 1.27 -7.20 23.91
CA ARG A 84 2.36 -6.33 24.41
C ARG A 84 2.35 -4.91 23.84
N ARG A 85 1.76 -4.73 22.66
CA ARG A 85 1.61 -3.45 21.95
C ARG A 85 0.24 -3.38 21.29
N ALA A 86 -0.26 -2.16 21.07
CA ALA A 86 -1.45 -1.96 20.24
C ALA A 86 -1.13 -2.31 18.79
N ASN A 87 -2.01 -3.04 18.11
CA ASN A 87 -1.84 -3.40 16.71
C ASN A 87 -3.18 -3.80 16.07
N ARG A 88 -3.13 -4.28 14.84
CA ARG A 88 -4.27 -4.84 14.12
C ARG A 88 -3.94 -6.17 13.44
N ILE A 89 -4.98 -6.97 13.23
CA ILE A 89 -4.99 -8.09 12.28
C ILE A 89 -5.86 -7.70 11.10
N ILE A 90 -5.43 -8.01 9.88
CA ILE A 90 -6.14 -7.71 8.64
C ILE A 90 -6.46 -9.02 7.93
N TYR A 91 -7.74 -9.38 7.87
CA TYR A 91 -8.23 -10.48 7.05
C TYR A 91 -8.76 -9.94 5.74
N HIS A 92 -8.26 -10.47 4.62
CA HIS A 92 -8.68 -10.07 3.30
C HIS A 92 -8.75 -11.29 2.37
N ASN A 93 -9.71 -11.26 1.45
CA ASN A 93 -9.82 -12.19 0.33
C ASN A 93 -10.39 -11.40 -0.85
N ASP A 94 -9.57 -10.50 -1.37
CA ASP A 94 -9.97 -9.49 -2.35
C ASP A 94 -9.34 -9.81 -3.70
N THR A 95 -10.13 -10.47 -4.55
CA THR A 95 -9.67 -10.93 -5.86
C THR A 95 -9.26 -9.77 -6.76
N ASP A 96 -9.88 -8.59 -6.63
CA ASP A 96 -9.54 -7.43 -7.44
C ASP A 96 -8.18 -6.85 -7.03
N ASN A 97 -7.89 -6.76 -5.73
CA ASN A 97 -6.56 -6.38 -5.25
C ASN A 97 -5.49 -7.45 -5.53
N ILE A 98 -5.81 -8.74 -5.42
CA ILE A 98 -4.87 -9.84 -5.75
C ILE A 98 -4.49 -9.81 -7.25
N THR A 99 -5.45 -9.49 -8.12
CA THR A 99 -5.23 -9.42 -9.58
C THR A 99 -4.64 -8.09 -10.03
N MET A 100 -4.85 -7.03 -9.23
CA MET A 100 -4.38 -5.66 -9.43
C MET A 100 -4.56 -5.19 -10.87
N ARG A 101 -5.77 -5.30 -11.45
CA ARG A 101 -5.99 -4.79 -12.81
C ARG A 101 -5.72 -3.29 -12.83
N LEU A 102 -4.91 -2.82 -13.77
CA LEU A 102 -4.61 -1.41 -13.96
C LEU A 102 -5.37 -0.86 -15.15
N ASN A 103 -5.89 0.36 -15.01
CA ASN A 103 -6.59 1.08 -16.05
C ASN A 103 -5.65 2.20 -16.51
N GLU A 104 -5.04 2.03 -17.68
CA GLU A 104 -4.01 2.94 -18.20
C GLU A 104 -4.56 4.32 -18.59
N GLU A 105 -5.88 4.49 -18.65
CA GLU A 105 -6.50 5.82 -18.76
C GLU A 105 -6.15 6.72 -17.56
N PHE A 106 -5.66 6.14 -16.45
CA PHE A 106 -5.08 6.89 -15.34
C PHE A 106 -3.95 7.83 -15.79
N ALA A 107 -3.19 7.45 -16.84
CA ALA A 107 -2.15 8.29 -17.42
C ALA A 107 -2.66 9.69 -17.81
N ARG A 108 -3.92 9.80 -18.26
CA ARG A 108 -4.54 11.09 -18.63
C ARG A 108 -4.78 11.98 -17.42
N LEU A 109 -4.99 11.40 -16.24
CA LEU A 109 -5.28 12.13 -15.01
C LEU A 109 -4.02 12.69 -14.31
N ILE A 110 -2.83 12.18 -14.65
CA ILE A 110 -1.59 12.50 -13.95
C ILE A 110 -0.65 13.41 -14.75
N THR A 111 -1.08 13.94 -15.89
CA THR A 111 -0.25 14.75 -16.81
C THR A 111 0.27 16.06 -16.21
N GLN A 112 -0.29 16.53 -15.10
CA GLN A 112 0.15 17.71 -14.36
C GLN A 112 0.59 17.40 -12.93
N ALA A 113 0.60 16.11 -12.54
CA ALA A 113 0.91 15.68 -11.19
C ALA A 113 2.39 15.91 -10.89
N GLN A 114 2.68 16.63 -9.80
CA GLN A 114 4.06 16.86 -9.34
C GLN A 114 4.60 15.69 -8.52
N ALA A 115 3.71 14.80 -8.05
CA ALA A 115 4.08 13.58 -7.36
C ALA A 115 3.09 12.44 -7.69
N LEU A 116 3.60 11.21 -7.72
CA LEU A 116 2.82 9.98 -7.85
C LEU A 116 3.22 8.99 -6.76
N LEU A 117 2.22 8.45 -6.06
CA LEU A 117 2.40 7.37 -5.09
C LEU A 117 2.02 6.03 -5.74
N ILE A 118 2.95 5.08 -5.69
CA ILE A 118 2.80 3.70 -6.14
C ILE A 118 2.81 2.77 -4.93
N SER A 119 1.78 1.94 -4.79
CA SER A 119 1.65 0.95 -3.72
C SER A 119 0.60 -0.12 -4.10
N GLY A 120 0.40 -1.12 -3.23
CA GLY A 120 -0.72 -2.06 -3.31
C GLY A 120 -0.43 -3.41 -3.98
N PHE A 121 0.78 -3.63 -4.52
CA PHE A 121 1.14 -4.90 -5.16
C PHE A 121 1.34 -6.07 -4.18
N ASN A 122 1.25 -5.82 -2.88
CA ASN A 122 1.60 -6.78 -1.83
C ASN A 122 0.64 -7.98 -1.71
N ALA A 123 -0.59 -7.82 -2.18
CA ALA A 123 -1.58 -8.90 -2.24
C ALA A 123 -1.43 -9.80 -3.48
N MET A 124 -0.61 -9.41 -4.46
CA MET A 124 -0.43 -10.20 -5.69
C MET A 124 0.29 -11.51 -5.39
N GLN A 125 -0.11 -12.58 -6.09
CA GLN A 125 0.41 -13.93 -5.89
C GLN A 125 1.08 -14.53 -7.13
N ARG A 126 0.91 -13.88 -8.30
CA ARG A 126 1.38 -14.36 -9.60
C ARG A 126 2.45 -13.43 -10.17
N GLU A 127 3.62 -13.99 -10.43
CA GLU A 127 4.78 -13.22 -10.91
C GLU A 127 4.56 -12.67 -12.32
N ASP A 128 4.00 -13.48 -13.22
CA ASP A 128 3.68 -13.06 -14.59
C ASP A 128 2.71 -11.87 -14.60
N LEU A 129 1.65 -11.93 -13.78
CA LEU A 129 0.73 -10.82 -13.63
C LEU A 129 1.41 -9.58 -13.03
N LEU A 130 2.30 -9.74 -12.06
CA LEU A 130 3.05 -8.63 -11.48
C LEU A 130 3.89 -7.92 -12.55
N LEU A 131 4.64 -8.68 -13.36
CA LEU A 131 5.45 -8.12 -14.45
C LEU A 131 4.58 -7.36 -15.47
N ASP A 132 3.42 -7.91 -15.82
CA ASP A 132 2.46 -7.23 -16.69
C ASP A 132 1.98 -5.90 -16.08
N ARG A 133 1.71 -5.87 -14.76
CA ARG A 133 1.31 -4.63 -14.06
C ARG A 133 2.44 -3.61 -14.01
N LEU A 134 3.66 -4.04 -13.75
CA LEU A 134 4.81 -3.14 -13.73
C LEU A 134 5.07 -2.53 -15.12
N ALA A 135 4.89 -3.31 -16.19
CA ALA A 135 4.94 -2.76 -17.55
C ALA A 135 3.85 -1.70 -17.79
N ALA A 136 2.63 -1.91 -17.30
CA ALA A 136 1.55 -0.91 -17.37
C ALA A 136 1.87 0.35 -16.54
N VAL A 137 2.42 0.19 -15.33
CA VAL A 137 2.90 1.31 -14.50
C VAL A 137 3.93 2.13 -15.27
N ARG A 138 4.92 1.49 -15.91
CA ARG A 138 5.93 2.21 -16.71
C ARG A 138 5.31 3.01 -17.85
N ARG A 139 4.29 2.48 -18.53
CA ARG A 139 3.56 3.22 -19.57
C ARG A 139 2.82 4.44 -19.00
N MET A 140 2.18 4.30 -17.85
CA MET A 140 1.51 5.43 -17.19
C MET A 140 2.51 6.48 -16.68
N LEU A 141 3.66 6.06 -16.14
CA LEU A 141 4.72 6.96 -15.68
C LEU A 141 5.25 7.88 -16.78
N ALA A 142 5.22 7.45 -18.04
CA ALA A 142 5.62 8.28 -19.17
C ALA A 142 4.73 9.52 -19.39
N ALA A 143 3.53 9.56 -18.78
CA ALA A 143 2.64 10.72 -18.82
C ALA A 143 2.96 11.77 -17.73
N LEU A 144 3.83 11.46 -16.76
CA LEU A 144 4.20 12.41 -15.72
C LEU A 144 5.04 13.57 -16.28
N PRO A 145 4.89 14.79 -15.73
CA PRO A 145 5.82 15.88 -15.99
C PRO A 145 7.27 15.50 -15.69
N ALA A 146 8.20 16.06 -16.46
CA ALA A 146 9.62 15.96 -16.14
C ALA A 146 9.90 16.51 -14.73
N GLY A 147 10.63 15.74 -13.92
CA GLY A 147 10.94 16.10 -12.54
C GLY A 147 9.84 15.79 -11.52
N ALA A 148 8.72 15.19 -11.92
CA ALA A 148 7.72 14.70 -10.98
C ALA A 148 8.32 13.65 -10.03
N CYS A 149 7.94 13.70 -8.76
CA CYS A 149 8.43 12.78 -7.74
C CYS A 149 7.61 11.49 -7.72
N VAL A 150 8.26 10.35 -7.90
CA VAL A 150 7.66 9.02 -7.84
C VAL A 150 8.00 8.39 -6.50
N PHE A 151 7.00 8.32 -5.63
CA PHE A 151 7.05 7.65 -4.34
C PHE A 151 6.61 6.20 -4.51
N PHE A 152 7.41 5.27 -4.01
CA PHE A 152 7.01 3.88 -3.84
C PHE A 152 6.87 3.56 -2.35
N GLU A 153 5.68 3.14 -1.93
CA GLU A 153 5.43 2.66 -0.57
C GLU A 153 5.47 1.13 -0.56
N ASP A 154 6.47 0.60 0.15
CA ASP A 154 6.65 -0.83 0.40
C ASP A 154 5.54 -1.39 1.29
N ALA A 155 5.45 -2.71 1.35
CA ALA A 155 4.45 -3.39 2.16
C ALA A 155 4.84 -4.85 2.44
N ALA A 156 4.14 -5.47 3.38
CA ALA A 156 4.25 -6.91 3.60
C ALA A 156 3.69 -7.73 2.40
N PHE A 157 4.57 -8.20 1.52
CA PHE A 157 4.24 -9.02 0.35
C PHE A 157 3.88 -10.46 0.70
N TYR A 158 2.90 -11.02 -0.01
CA TYR A 158 2.61 -12.45 0.05
C TYR A 158 3.82 -13.31 -0.37
N ASN A 159 4.53 -12.88 -1.42
CA ASN A 159 5.81 -13.47 -1.82
C ASN A 159 6.91 -12.40 -1.67
N PRO A 160 7.85 -12.55 -0.72
CA PRO A 160 8.90 -11.57 -0.47
C PRO A 160 9.76 -11.23 -1.70
N ARG A 161 9.91 -12.15 -2.65
CA ARG A 161 10.65 -11.92 -3.91
C ARG A 161 10.04 -10.81 -4.77
N PHE A 162 8.74 -10.53 -4.61
CA PHE A 162 8.06 -9.53 -5.43
C PHE A 162 8.52 -8.12 -5.12
N SER A 163 8.92 -7.82 -3.87
CA SER A 163 9.50 -6.51 -3.54
C SER A 163 10.78 -6.28 -4.36
N THR A 164 11.67 -7.28 -4.44
CA THR A 164 12.88 -7.21 -5.29
C THR A 164 12.57 -7.04 -6.77
N LEU A 165 11.57 -7.75 -7.31
CA LEU A 165 11.18 -7.60 -8.72
C LEU A 165 10.64 -6.20 -9.03
N ILE A 166 9.84 -5.63 -8.13
CA ILE A 166 9.30 -4.28 -8.29
C ILE A 166 10.43 -3.25 -8.24
N GLN A 167 11.35 -3.38 -7.28
CA GLN A 167 12.53 -2.55 -7.17
C GLN A 167 13.33 -2.59 -8.48
N GLN A 168 13.64 -3.79 -9.00
CA GLN A 168 14.38 -3.93 -10.26
C GLN A 168 13.64 -3.32 -11.46
N ALA A 169 12.32 -3.48 -11.53
CA ALA A 169 11.51 -3.01 -12.66
C ALA A 169 11.28 -1.48 -12.68
N LEU A 170 11.36 -0.83 -11.51
CA LEU A 170 11.04 0.59 -11.34
C LEU A 170 12.20 1.43 -10.77
N ALA A 171 13.38 0.83 -10.52
CA ALA A 171 14.53 1.50 -9.89
C ALA A 171 14.95 2.81 -10.56
N ASP A 172 14.85 2.88 -11.89
CA ASP A 172 15.19 4.06 -12.69
C ASP A 172 14.14 5.17 -12.64
N THR A 173 12.96 4.90 -12.06
CA THR A 173 11.83 5.82 -12.00
C THR A 173 11.50 6.27 -10.59
N ILE A 174 11.74 5.42 -9.58
CA ILE A 174 11.44 5.72 -8.18
C ILE A 174 12.40 6.81 -7.68
N THR A 175 11.83 7.90 -7.19
CA THR A 175 12.59 9.01 -6.60
C THR A 175 12.58 8.96 -5.08
N VAL A 176 11.61 8.28 -4.46
CA VAL A 176 11.57 8.02 -3.02
C VAL A 176 11.03 6.62 -2.77
N TYR A 177 11.74 5.84 -1.94
CA TYR A 177 11.31 4.54 -1.47
C TYR A 177 10.97 4.63 0.03
N SER A 178 9.75 4.24 0.41
CA SER A 178 9.22 4.40 1.77
C SER A 178 8.84 3.04 2.35
N LEU A 179 9.15 2.81 3.62
CA LEU A 179 8.88 1.55 4.32
C LEU A 179 8.82 1.73 5.85
N ASN A 180 8.17 0.79 6.54
CA ASN A 180 8.12 0.76 8.00
C ASN A 180 9.19 -0.16 8.62
N GLU A 181 9.24 -0.19 9.96
CA GLU A 181 10.13 -1.07 10.75
C GLU A 181 10.10 -2.54 10.29
N ASP A 182 8.91 -3.11 10.10
CA ASP A 182 8.75 -4.53 9.79
C ASP A 182 9.34 -4.84 8.40
N GLU A 183 9.13 -3.96 7.43
CA GLU A 183 9.73 -4.05 6.09
C GLU A 183 11.25 -3.83 6.12
N LEU A 184 11.75 -2.86 6.91
CA LEU A 184 13.19 -2.62 7.06
C LEU A 184 13.91 -3.87 7.58
N GLN A 185 13.34 -4.50 8.61
CA GLN A 185 13.88 -5.72 9.20
C GLN A 185 13.82 -6.89 8.22
N ALA A 186 12.74 -6.99 7.43
CA ALA A 186 12.61 -8.01 6.40
C ALA A 186 13.71 -7.88 5.32
N HIS A 187 13.97 -6.66 4.84
CA HIS A 187 15.07 -6.40 3.90
C HIS A 187 16.45 -6.61 4.53
N ALA A 188 16.63 -6.22 5.79
CA ALA A 188 17.88 -6.41 6.52
C ALA A 188 18.17 -7.89 6.83
N GLY A 189 17.16 -8.76 6.81
CA GLY A 189 17.28 -10.17 7.18
C GLY A 189 17.63 -10.40 8.66
N ARG A 190 17.46 -9.38 9.50
CA ARG A 190 17.76 -9.40 10.93
C ARG A 190 16.89 -8.39 11.69
N PRO A 191 16.67 -8.59 13.00
CA PRO A 191 16.09 -7.56 13.84
C PRO A 191 16.92 -6.27 13.82
N VAL A 192 16.22 -5.13 13.86
CA VAL A 192 16.80 -3.79 13.90
C VAL A 192 16.11 -3.04 15.04
N ASP A 193 16.87 -2.60 16.03
CA ASP A 193 16.32 -1.67 17.01
C ASP A 193 16.15 -0.29 16.36
N VAL A 194 14.90 0.10 16.10
CA VAL A 194 14.58 1.39 15.47
C VAL A 194 14.87 2.60 16.35
N LEU A 195 15.17 2.37 17.64
CA LEU A 195 15.65 3.42 18.55
C LEU A 195 17.18 3.53 18.56
N ASP A 196 17.89 2.59 17.94
CA ASP A 196 19.35 2.62 17.76
C ASP A 196 19.69 3.20 16.37
N ALA A 197 20.08 4.48 16.37
CA ALA A 197 20.41 5.21 15.14
C ALA A 197 21.50 4.52 14.29
N ALA A 198 22.49 3.88 14.92
CA ALA A 198 23.57 3.20 14.19
C ALA A 198 23.07 1.92 13.50
N GLN A 199 22.16 1.20 14.14
CA GLN A 199 21.52 0.04 13.51
C GLN A 199 20.62 0.43 12.35
N VAL A 200 19.86 1.52 12.50
CA VAL A 200 19.01 2.07 11.44
C VAL A 200 19.86 2.53 10.26
N GLU A 201 20.92 3.30 10.49
CA GLU A 201 21.85 3.75 9.45
C GLU A 201 22.45 2.56 8.67
N ALA A 202 22.93 1.53 9.37
CA ALA A 202 23.50 0.35 8.73
C ALA A 202 22.47 -0.44 7.90
N ALA A 203 21.22 -0.50 8.36
CA ALA A 203 20.13 -1.13 7.63
C ALA A 203 19.76 -0.33 6.37
N LEU A 204 19.59 0.99 6.50
CA LEU A 204 19.31 1.89 5.37
C LEU A 204 20.44 1.89 4.34
N ALA A 205 21.71 1.91 4.76
CA ALA A 205 22.86 1.82 3.86
C ALA A 205 22.88 0.49 3.08
N SER A 206 22.42 -0.59 3.70
CA SER A 206 22.30 -1.88 3.03
C SER A 206 21.18 -1.87 1.99
N LEU A 207 20.04 -1.25 2.30
CA LEU A 207 18.92 -1.10 1.38
C LEU A 207 19.23 -0.15 0.23
N HIS A 208 19.97 0.95 0.47
CA HIS A 208 20.35 1.91 -0.56
C HIS A 208 21.24 1.30 -1.66
N ARG A 209 21.97 0.23 -1.34
CA ARG A 209 22.71 -0.55 -2.35
C ARG A 209 21.80 -1.32 -3.30
N LEU A 210 20.59 -1.66 -2.88
CA LEU A 210 19.58 -2.36 -3.68
C LEU A 210 18.67 -1.37 -4.43
N ILE A 211 18.40 -0.22 -3.81
CA ILE A 211 17.49 0.80 -4.29
C ILE A 211 18.20 2.15 -4.24
N PRO A 212 18.78 2.63 -5.35
CA PRO A 212 19.53 3.88 -5.38
C PRO A 212 18.60 5.12 -5.43
N ALA A 213 17.56 5.11 -4.60
CA ALA A 213 16.66 6.23 -4.37
C ALA A 213 16.80 6.69 -2.90
N PRO A 214 16.50 7.96 -2.58
CA PRO A 214 16.21 8.39 -1.22
C PRO A 214 15.25 7.42 -0.51
N ILE A 215 15.61 6.99 0.69
CA ILE A 215 14.79 6.10 1.54
C ILE A 215 14.24 6.91 2.71
N LEU A 216 12.93 6.86 2.92
CA LEU A 216 12.21 7.52 4.03
C LEU A 216 11.60 6.50 5.00
#